data_AF-A0A927VXD7-F1
#
_entry.id   AF-A0A927VXD7-F1
#
_cell.length_a   1.000
_cell.length_b   1.000
_cell.length_c   1.000
_cell.angle_alpha   90.00
_cell.angle_beta   90.00
_cell.angle_gamma   90.00
#
_symmetry.space_group_name_H-M   'P 1'
#
loop_
_entity.id
_entity.type
_entity.pdbx_description
1 polymer ?
#
loop_
_entity_poly.entity_id
_entity_poly.type
_entity_poly.pdbx_seq_one_letter_code
_entity_poly.pdbx_strand_id
1 'polypeptide(L)'
;MANRITKHDADHYLYEIAKEYKKANRANPYAELIIVGGGAIMLGYNFRSSTEDFDVIIRGSSSLIKEIANRIGDKNDLANGWLNSDFSKTTSYSKELILHSKFYKTFCNCLDVRIVPDEYLIAMKLVSGREYKHDCSDIIGILSEAIQKKEPLSFDKIDRAVNELYGGWGLVSDDMKNFLNNVLKETDLEGLYYRIEEKETVNRERLKQILKENPELNKQVDIAFSYLENFDDDFASEKHNDEQIPEIYHRGRGR
;
A
#
# COMPACT_ATOMS: atom_id res chain seq x y z
N MET A 1 -9.18 -18.66 -3.87
CA MET A 1 -8.52 -17.39 -3.52
C MET A 1 -9.37 -16.74 -2.45
N ALA A 2 -8.77 -16.15 -1.41
CA ALA A 2 -9.54 -15.44 -0.38
C ALA A 2 -10.22 -14.20 -0.99
N ASN A 3 -11.38 -13.84 -0.44
CA ASN A 3 -12.11 -12.66 -0.91
C ASN A 3 -11.36 -11.37 -0.53
N ARG A 4 -11.30 -10.42 -1.47
CA ARG A 4 -10.80 -9.07 -1.18
C ARG A 4 -11.91 -8.26 -0.51
N ILE A 5 -11.52 -7.36 0.39
CA ILE A 5 -12.44 -6.51 1.12
C ILE A 5 -12.76 -5.29 0.27
N THR A 6 -14.03 -5.09 -0.08
CA THR A 6 -14.49 -3.86 -0.73
C THR A 6 -14.97 -2.83 0.30
N LYS A 7 -15.23 -1.60 -0.15
CA LYS A 7 -15.79 -0.54 0.71
C LYS A 7 -17.15 -0.89 1.28
N HIS A 8 -17.97 -1.62 0.52
CA HIS A 8 -19.28 -2.08 0.97
C HIS A 8 -19.14 -3.14 2.07
N ASP A 9 -18.25 -4.12 1.85
CA ASP A 9 -18.02 -5.22 2.78
C ASP A 9 -17.37 -4.74 4.08
N ALA A 10 -16.48 -3.75 3.99
CA ALA A 10 -15.75 -3.19 5.13
C ALA A 10 -16.68 -2.70 6.25
N ASP A 11 -17.66 -1.87 5.91
CA ASP A 11 -18.62 -1.35 6.90
C ASP A 11 -19.45 -2.49 7.51
N HIS A 12 -19.79 -3.51 6.71
CA HIS A 12 -20.50 -4.69 7.20
C HIS A 12 -19.66 -5.48 8.21
N TYR A 13 -18.39 -5.76 7.89
CA TYR A 13 -17.50 -6.50 8.78
C TYR A 13 -17.18 -5.73 10.06
N LEU A 14 -16.93 -4.42 9.97
CA LEU A 14 -16.73 -3.56 11.14
C LEU A 14 -17.98 -3.51 12.03
N TYR A 15 -19.17 -3.51 11.44
CA TYR A 15 -20.44 -3.63 12.17
C TYR A 15 -20.57 -4.99 12.86
N GLU A 16 -20.28 -6.11 12.18
CA GLU A 16 -20.32 -7.45 12.80
C GLU A 16 -19.34 -7.53 13.99
N ILE A 17 -18.12 -6.99 13.85
CA ILE A 17 -17.15 -6.92 14.95
C ILE A 17 -17.74 -6.15 16.13
N ALA A 18 -18.26 -4.94 15.89
CA ALA A 18 -18.81 -4.10 16.94
C ALA A 18 -19.97 -4.80 17.68
N LYS A 19 -20.84 -5.48 16.93
CA LYS A 19 -21.99 -6.21 17.46
C LYS A 19 -21.57 -7.38 18.34
N GLU A 20 -20.59 -8.19 17.93
CA GLU A 20 -20.07 -9.28 18.76
C GLU A 20 -19.27 -8.76 19.96
N TYR A 21 -18.47 -7.72 19.76
CA TYR A 21 -17.66 -7.11 20.82
C TYR A 21 -18.53 -6.59 21.96
N LYS A 22 -19.61 -5.86 21.62
CA LYS A 22 -20.57 -5.36 22.60
C LYS A 22 -21.25 -6.47 23.40
N LYS A 23 -21.54 -7.61 22.76
CA LYS A 23 -22.15 -8.77 23.43
C LYS A 23 -21.20 -9.44 24.40
N ALA A 24 -19.93 -9.56 24.01
CA ALA A 24 -18.88 -10.21 24.79
C ALA A 24 -18.33 -9.33 25.91
N ASN A 25 -18.29 -8.00 25.73
CA ASN A 25 -17.69 -7.05 26.66
C ASN A 25 -18.72 -6.06 27.24
N ARG A 26 -19.76 -6.59 27.91
CA ARG A 26 -20.88 -5.77 28.42
C ARG A 26 -20.49 -4.74 29.48
N ALA A 27 -19.41 -4.98 30.22
CA ALA A 27 -18.98 -4.11 31.33
C ALA A 27 -18.22 -2.87 30.87
N ASN A 28 -17.45 -2.96 29.78
CA ASN A 28 -16.71 -1.83 29.22
C ASN A 28 -16.68 -1.91 27.69
N PRO A 29 -17.79 -1.63 27.01
CA PRO A 29 -17.98 -2.00 25.61
C PRO A 29 -17.19 -1.14 24.63
N TYR A 30 -16.45 -0.13 25.08
CA TYR A 30 -15.78 0.81 24.18
C TYR A 30 -14.42 0.31 23.71
N ALA A 31 -14.23 0.34 22.39
CA ALA A 31 -12.95 0.14 21.74
C ALA A 31 -12.79 1.09 20.54
N GLU A 32 -11.55 1.31 20.14
CA GLU A 32 -11.19 2.11 18.97
C GLU A 32 -10.29 1.30 18.03
N LEU A 33 -10.62 1.35 16.74
CA LEU A 33 -9.79 0.84 15.65
C LEU A 33 -9.27 2.00 14.84
N ILE A 34 -7.95 2.09 14.69
CA ILE A 34 -7.32 3.05 13.80
C ILE A 34 -6.79 2.26 12.62
N ILE A 35 -7.49 2.35 11.49
CA ILE A 35 -7.13 1.69 10.24
C ILE A 35 -6.06 2.53 9.54
N VAL A 36 -5.03 1.85 9.04
CA VAL A 36 -3.92 2.45 8.30
C VAL A 36 -3.73 1.74 6.95
N GLY A 37 -2.74 2.19 6.17
CA GLY A 37 -2.32 1.50 4.95
C GLY A 37 -3.42 1.40 3.89
N GLY A 38 -3.42 0.29 3.13
CA GLY A 38 -4.33 0.09 1.98
C GLY A 38 -5.81 0.11 2.36
N GLY A 39 -6.14 -0.33 3.59
CA GLY A 39 -7.50 -0.28 4.10
C GLY A 39 -8.00 1.15 4.38
N ALA A 40 -7.14 2.00 4.93
CA ALA A 40 -7.47 3.42 5.13
C ALA A 40 -7.68 4.13 3.78
N ILE A 41 -6.85 3.81 2.79
CA ILE A 41 -6.98 4.34 1.43
C ILE A 41 -8.29 3.89 0.79
N MET A 42 -8.61 2.60 0.84
CA MET A 42 -9.86 2.07 0.28
C MET A 42 -11.12 2.69 0.92
N LEU A 43 -11.09 2.98 2.22
CA LEU A 43 -12.20 3.65 2.90
C LEU A 43 -12.27 5.16 2.57
N GLY A 44 -11.12 5.83 2.48
CA GLY A 44 -11.03 7.29 2.34
C GLY A 44 -11.10 7.84 0.91
N TYR A 45 -10.81 7.00 -0.08
CA TYR A 45 -10.63 7.43 -1.48
C TYR A 45 -11.49 6.59 -2.44
N ASN A 46 -11.65 7.09 -3.66
CA ASN A 46 -12.47 6.47 -4.70
C ASN A 46 -11.64 5.69 -5.73
N PHE A 47 -10.34 6.01 -5.88
CA PHE A 47 -9.47 5.31 -6.83
C PHE A 47 -9.14 3.87 -6.39
N ARG A 48 -9.32 3.56 -5.10
CA ARG A 48 -9.00 2.26 -4.50
C ARG A 48 -10.27 1.47 -4.20
N SER A 49 -10.52 0.40 -4.97
CA SER A 49 -11.76 -0.38 -4.86
C SER A 49 -11.74 -1.48 -3.80
N SER A 50 -10.55 -1.98 -3.41
CA SER A 50 -10.43 -3.09 -2.46
C SER A 50 -9.06 -3.15 -1.75
N THR A 51 -9.02 -3.88 -0.63
CA THR A 51 -7.80 -4.24 0.11
C THR A 51 -7.78 -5.74 0.42
N GLU A 52 -6.60 -6.29 0.69
CA GLU A 52 -6.45 -7.69 1.13
C GLU A 52 -6.76 -7.82 2.63
N ASP A 53 -6.33 -6.82 3.40
CA ASP A 53 -6.42 -6.77 4.85
C ASP A 53 -6.58 -5.32 5.37
N PHE A 54 -6.89 -5.24 6.66
CA PHE A 54 -6.87 -4.06 7.50
C PHE A 54 -5.71 -4.15 8.48
N ASP A 55 -4.72 -3.30 8.24
CA ASP A 55 -3.72 -2.93 9.23
C ASP A 55 -4.37 -2.00 10.26
N VAL A 56 -4.41 -2.41 11.53
CA VAL A 56 -5.11 -1.68 12.59
C VAL A 56 -4.30 -1.49 13.88
N ILE A 57 -4.35 -0.29 14.44
CA ILE A 57 -4.04 -0.06 15.85
C ILE A 57 -5.32 -0.26 16.64
N ILE A 58 -5.28 -1.16 17.62
CA ILE A 58 -6.43 -1.49 18.46
C ILE A 58 -6.23 -0.85 19.84
N ARG A 59 -7.18 -0.02 20.27
CA ARG A 59 -7.23 0.52 21.63
C ARG A 59 -8.45 -0.03 22.36
N GLY A 60 -8.20 -0.69 23.49
CA GLY A 60 -9.18 -1.51 24.21
C GLY A 60 -8.75 -2.98 24.28
N SER A 61 -9.71 -3.90 24.37
CA SER A 61 -9.42 -5.34 24.50
C SER A 61 -9.00 -5.98 23.16
N SER A 62 -7.74 -5.78 22.79
CA SER A 62 -7.19 -6.23 21.50
C SER A 62 -7.34 -7.75 21.25
N SER A 63 -7.14 -8.60 22.26
CA SER A 63 -7.30 -10.05 22.12
C SER A 63 -8.72 -10.45 21.72
N LEU A 64 -9.73 -9.87 22.37
CA LEU A 64 -11.14 -10.15 22.09
C LEU A 64 -11.55 -9.68 20.69
N ILE A 65 -11.09 -8.50 20.27
CA ILE A 65 -11.35 -8.00 18.91
C ILE A 65 -10.73 -8.91 17.86
N LYS A 66 -9.49 -9.35 18.06
CA LYS A 66 -8.81 -10.28 17.14
C LYS A 66 -9.53 -11.62 17.05
N GLU A 67 -9.98 -12.17 18.18
CA GLU A 67 -10.75 -13.41 18.21
C GLU A 67 -12.07 -13.30 17.44
N ILE A 68 -12.81 -12.21 17.66
CA ILE A 68 -14.06 -11.90 16.93
C ILE A 68 -13.80 -11.72 15.44
N ALA A 69 -12.78 -10.94 15.08
CA ALA A 69 -12.42 -10.67 13.70
C ALA A 69 -12.04 -11.96 12.95
N ASN A 70 -11.33 -12.88 13.60
CA ASN A 70 -11.01 -14.19 13.00
C ASN A 70 -12.28 -14.98 12.70
N ARG A 71 -13.23 -15.08 13.65
CA ARG A 71 -14.52 -15.76 13.39
C ARG A 71 -15.31 -15.15 12.25
N ILE A 72 -15.33 -13.82 12.16
CA ILE A 72 -15.99 -13.10 11.06
C ILE A 72 -15.25 -13.36 9.75
N GLY A 73 -13.92 -13.41 9.77
CA GLY A 73 -13.10 -13.77 8.62
C GLY A 73 -13.41 -15.17 8.09
N ASP A 74 -13.42 -16.16 8.97
CA ASP A 74 -13.74 -17.55 8.64
C ASP A 74 -15.14 -17.69 8.03
N LYS A 75 -16.12 -16.95 8.57
CA LYS A 75 -17.52 -16.95 8.07
C LYS A 75 -17.66 -16.34 6.67
N ASN A 76 -16.73 -15.46 6.27
CA ASN A 76 -16.81 -14.67 5.03
C ASN A 76 -15.69 -15.02 4.03
N ASP A 77 -14.96 -16.13 4.26
CA ASP A 77 -13.83 -16.57 3.42
C ASP A 77 -12.76 -15.49 3.20
N LEU A 78 -12.51 -14.68 4.25
CA LEU A 78 -11.44 -13.67 4.23
C LEU A 78 -10.08 -14.32 4.49
N ALA A 79 -9.02 -13.64 4.07
CA ALA A 79 -7.66 -14.10 4.33
C ALA A 79 -7.39 -14.20 5.85
N ASN A 80 -6.60 -15.19 6.26
CA ASN A 80 -6.15 -15.26 7.64
C ASN A 80 -5.36 -13.99 7.99
N GLY A 81 -5.70 -13.35 9.11
CA GLY A 81 -5.10 -12.07 9.49
C GLY A 81 -5.64 -10.86 8.70
N TRP A 82 -6.82 -10.96 8.06
CA TRP A 82 -7.46 -9.83 7.37
C TRP A 82 -7.68 -8.61 8.25
N LEU A 83 -7.69 -8.75 9.58
CA LEU A 83 -7.57 -7.66 10.54
C LEU A 83 -6.39 -7.97 11.44
N ASN A 84 -5.26 -7.29 11.22
CA ASN A 84 -4.04 -7.55 11.96
C ASN A 84 -3.37 -6.26 12.46
N SER A 85 -2.41 -6.42 13.36
CA SER A 85 -1.62 -5.33 13.93
C SER A 85 -0.13 -5.55 13.70
N ASP A 86 0.25 -6.43 12.77
CA ASP A 86 1.64 -6.84 12.58
C ASP A 86 2.47 -5.77 11.87
N PHE A 87 1.82 -4.85 11.14
CA PHE A 87 2.49 -3.66 10.63
C PHE A 87 3.17 -2.84 11.73
N SER A 88 2.78 -2.94 13.00
CA SER A 88 3.47 -2.28 14.12
C SER A 88 4.94 -2.71 14.31
N LYS A 89 5.36 -3.78 13.62
CA LYS A 89 6.73 -4.30 13.60
C LYS A 89 7.52 -3.85 12.36
N THR A 90 6.90 -3.14 11.42
CA THR A 90 7.56 -2.66 10.20
C THR A 90 8.22 -1.30 10.43
N THR A 91 9.14 -0.94 9.54
CA THR A 91 9.81 0.38 9.52
C THR A 91 8.84 1.53 9.24
N SER A 92 7.73 1.26 8.53
CA SER A 92 6.70 2.26 8.22
C SER A 92 5.76 2.56 9.39
N TYR A 93 5.81 1.82 10.50
CA TYR A 93 5.00 2.13 11.67
C TYR A 93 5.55 3.33 12.44
N SER A 94 4.64 4.20 12.86
CA SER A 94 4.90 5.23 13.85
C SER A 94 3.74 5.30 14.85
N LYS A 95 4.06 5.43 16.13
CA LYS A 95 3.04 5.61 17.19
C LYS A 95 2.27 6.94 17.03
N GLU A 96 2.88 7.92 16.35
CA GLU A 96 2.29 9.24 16.12
C GLU A 96 1.08 9.17 15.18
N LEU A 97 0.93 8.09 14.40
CA LEU A 97 -0.26 7.82 13.59
C LEU A 97 -1.57 7.92 14.39
N ILE A 98 -1.52 7.60 15.68
CA ILE A 98 -2.67 7.72 16.59
C ILE A 98 -3.14 9.18 16.67
N LEU A 99 -2.20 10.13 16.79
CA LEU A 99 -2.49 11.55 16.93
C LEU A 99 -3.10 12.17 15.67
N HIS A 100 -2.71 11.65 14.50
CA HIS A 100 -3.10 12.22 13.21
C HIS A 100 -4.31 11.54 12.56
N SER A 101 -4.73 10.39 13.09
CA SER A 101 -5.93 9.69 12.62
C SER A 101 -7.17 10.58 12.69
N LYS A 102 -8.09 10.44 11.73
CA LYS A 102 -9.37 11.16 11.67
C LYS A 102 -10.53 10.19 11.94
N PHE A 103 -11.60 10.68 12.55
CA PHE A 103 -12.82 9.89 12.76
C PHE A 103 -13.41 9.45 11.42
N TYR A 104 -13.77 8.18 11.32
CA TYR A 104 -14.46 7.61 10.16
C TYR A 104 -15.93 7.33 10.50
N LYS A 105 -16.19 6.43 11.45
CA LYS A 105 -17.55 5.99 11.82
C LYS A 105 -17.57 5.32 13.20
N THR A 106 -18.69 5.45 13.89
CA THR A 106 -18.98 4.65 15.10
C THR A 106 -19.94 3.52 14.75
N PHE A 107 -19.63 2.30 15.19
CA PHE A 107 -20.49 1.13 15.05
C PHE A 107 -21.02 0.68 16.42
N CYS A 108 -22.32 0.32 16.46
CA CYS A 108 -23.02 -0.18 17.65
C CYS A 108 -22.87 0.68 18.93
N ASN A 109 -22.51 1.96 18.80
CA ASN A 109 -22.18 2.88 19.89
C ASN A 109 -21.11 2.32 20.85
N CYS A 110 -20.17 1.54 20.31
CA CYS A 110 -19.16 0.85 21.11
C CYS A 110 -17.81 0.68 20.40
N LEU A 111 -17.78 0.77 19.07
CA LEU A 111 -16.56 0.67 18.28
C LEU A 111 -16.39 1.94 17.46
N ASP A 112 -15.45 2.78 17.86
CA ASP A 112 -15.04 3.93 17.04
C ASP A 112 -13.99 3.49 16.04
N VAL A 113 -14.20 3.83 14.78
CA VAL A 113 -13.25 3.59 13.70
C VAL A 113 -12.69 4.92 13.24
N ARG A 114 -11.37 4.96 13.14
CA ARG A 114 -10.59 6.10 12.64
C ARG A 114 -9.72 5.62 11.48
N ILE A 115 -9.39 6.54 10.59
CA ILE A 115 -8.47 6.28 9.47
C ILE A 115 -7.33 7.29 9.49
N VAL A 116 -6.13 6.86 9.15
CA VAL A 116 -5.00 7.79 8.92
C VAL A 116 -5.22 8.52 7.58
N PRO A 117 -5.06 9.85 7.51
CA PRO A 117 -5.38 10.62 6.31
C PRO A 117 -4.17 10.96 5.42
N ASP A 118 -4.44 11.19 4.13
CA ASP A 118 -3.72 12.11 3.24
C ASP A 118 -2.17 12.03 3.34
N GLU A 119 -1.52 13.12 3.77
CA GLU A 119 -0.07 13.26 3.83
C GLU A 119 0.61 12.20 4.72
N TYR A 120 -0.06 11.69 5.75
CA TYR A 120 0.48 10.64 6.61
C TYR A 120 0.45 9.28 5.93
N LEU A 121 -0.58 9.01 5.11
CA LEU A 121 -0.58 7.81 4.26
C LEU A 121 0.54 7.90 3.22
N ILE A 122 0.74 9.06 2.58
CA ILE A 122 1.86 9.27 1.66
C ILE A 122 3.20 9.03 2.38
N ALA A 123 3.41 9.61 3.57
CA ALA A 123 4.64 9.40 4.34
C ALA A 123 4.90 7.91 4.63
N MET A 124 3.87 7.15 5.01
CA MET A 124 3.98 5.70 5.20
C MET A 124 4.37 4.97 3.91
N LYS A 125 3.78 5.35 2.77
CA LYS A 125 4.09 4.77 1.47
C LYS A 125 5.49 5.09 0.97
N LEU A 126 5.99 6.29 1.27
CA LEU A 126 7.37 6.69 0.97
C LEU A 126 8.39 5.85 1.74
N VAL A 127 8.12 5.56 3.02
CA VAL A 127 8.99 4.70 3.83
C VAL A 127 8.91 3.23 3.41
N SER A 128 7.74 2.75 2.97
CA SER A 128 7.61 1.36 2.53
C SER A 128 8.14 1.12 1.11
N GLY A 129 7.82 2.00 0.15
CA GLY A 129 8.43 2.03 -1.19
C GLY A 129 8.36 0.75 -2.01
N ARG A 130 7.38 -0.15 -1.79
CA ARG A 130 7.35 -1.45 -2.46
C ARG A 130 6.78 -1.35 -3.87
N GLU A 131 7.64 -1.57 -4.86
CA GLU A 131 7.31 -1.54 -6.29
C GLU A 131 6.45 -2.72 -6.79
N TYR A 132 6.20 -3.72 -5.95
CA TYR A 132 5.33 -4.88 -6.25
C TYR A 132 3.99 -4.83 -5.50
N LYS A 133 3.77 -3.79 -4.69
CA LYS A 133 2.50 -3.58 -3.99
C LYS A 133 1.75 -2.43 -4.64
N HIS A 134 1.20 -1.52 -3.85
CA HIS A 134 0.48 -0.35 -4.34
C HIS A 134 1.09 0.93 -3.79
N ASP A 135 2.34 0.89 -3.33
CA ASP A 135 2.90 2.02 -2.60
C ASP A 135 3.09 3.24 -3.51
N CYS A 136 3.48 3.04 -4.77
CA CYS A 136 3.66 4.13 -5.72
C CYS A 136 2.33 4.59 -6.32
N SER A 137 1.45 3.66 -6.71
CA SER A 137 0.12 4.04 -7.23
C SER A 137 -0.75 4.71 -6.17
N ASP A 138 -0.68 4.28 -4.91
CA ASP A 138 -1.42 4.91 -3.80
C ASP A 138 -0.98 6.36 -3.58
N ILE A 139 0.33 6.68 -3.66
CA ILE A 139 0.83 8.07 -3.56
C ILE A 139 0.21 8.93 -4.66
N ILE A 140 0.24 8.46 -5.91
CA ILE A 140 -0.30 9.20 -7.06
C ILE A 140 -1.82 9.37 -6.92
N GLY A 141 -2.52 8.31 -6.53
CA GLY A 141 -3.98 8.32 -6.35
C GLY A 141 -4.42 9.31 -5.28
N ILE A 142 -3.73 9.34 -4.13
CA ILE A 142 -4.00 10.31 -3.05
C ILE A 142 -3.81 11.75 -3.57
N LEU A 143 -2.69 12.02 -4.27
CA LEU A 143 -2.40 13.35 -4.82
C LEU A 143 -3.43 13.77 -5.87
N SER A 144 -3.80 12.87 -6.78
CA SER A 144 -4.79 13.12 -7.83
C SER A 144 -6.16 13.45 -7.24
N GLU A 145 -6.63 12.63 -6.29
CA GLU A 145 -7.94 12.86 -5.66
C GLU A 145 -7.95 14.12 -4.77
N ALA A 146 -6.83 14.45 -4.12
CA ALA A 146 -6.68 15.70 -3.37
C ALA A 146 -6.85 16.94 -4.27
N ILE A 147 -6.28 16.91 -5.49
CA ILE A 147 -6.49 17.97 -6.50
C ILE A 147 -7.96 18.03 -6.93
N GLN A 148 -8.60 16.88 -7.20
CA GLN A 148 -10.03 16.83 -7.57
C GLN A 148 -10.94 17.40 -6.46
N LYS A 149 -10.59 17.16 -5.19
CA LYS A 149 -11.26 17.73 -4.01
C LYS A 149 -10.94 19.21 -3.76
N LYS A 150 -10.10 19.84 -4.60
CA LYS A 150 -9.61 21.23 -4.46
C LYS A 150 -8.81 21.47 -3.18
N GLU A 151 -8.17 20.43 -2.65
CA GLU A 151 -7.32 20.46 -1.46
C GLU A 151 -5.94 19.84 -1.78
N PRO A 152 -5.17 20.39 -2.73
CA PRO A 152 -3.90 19.79 -3.14
C PRO A 152 -2.92 19.65 -1.97
N LEU A 153 -2.19 18.53 -1.95
CA LEU A 153 -1.13 18.30 -0.99
C LEU A 153 0.19 18.88 -1.53
N SER A 154 0.77 19.80 -0.78
CA SER A 154 2.08 20.37 -1.10
C SER A 154 3.20 19.48 -0.56
N PHE A 155 4.41 19.66 -1.11
CA PHE A 155 5.62 19.08 -0.53
C PHE A 155 5.74 19.40 0.96
N ASP A 156 5.51 20.65 1.38
CA ASP A 156 5.60 21.06 2.79
C ASP A 156 4.67 20.29 3.74
N LYS A 157 3.47 19.89 3.29
CA LYS A 157 2.57 19.05 4.09
C LYS A 157 3.14 17.64 4.25
N ILE A 158 3.66 17.07 3.16
CA ILE A 158 4.27 15.74 3.15
C ILE A 158 5.55 15.73 3.98
N ASP A 159 6.41 16.75 3.83
CA ASP A 159 7.61 16.95 4.62
C ASP A 159 7.28 17.00 6.12
N ARG A 160 6.26 17.79 6.50
CA ARG A 160 5.80 17.82 7.89
C ARG A 160 5.37 16.44 8.38
N ALA A 161 4.56 15.71 7.61
CA ALA A 161 4.13 14.36 7.98
C ALA A 161 5.30 13.39 8.14
N VAL A 162 6.30 13.44 7.25
CA VAL A 162 7.52 12.62 7.36
C VAL A 162 8.30 12.98 8.63
N ASN A 163 8.45 14.27 8.95
CA ASN A 163 9.12 14.71 10.17
C ASN A 163 8.36 14.32 11.45
N GLU A 164 7.04 14.47 11.46
CA GLU A 164 6.19 14.11 12.60
C GLU A 164 6.18 12.59 12.84
N LEU A 165 6.12 11.78 11.79
CA LEU A 165 6.08 10.32 11.94
C LEU A 165 7.46 9.70 12.22
N TYR A 166 8.51 10.19 11.57
CA TYR A 166 9.81 9.49 11.49
C TYR A 166 11.01 10.33 11.91
N GLY A 167 10.82 11.61 12.27
CA GLY A 167 11.91 12.51 12.64
C GLY A 167 12.76 12.98 11.44
N GLY A 168 12.30 12.73 10.22
CA GLY A 168 12.94 13.18 8.98
C GLY A 168 12.96 12.12 7.88
N TRP A 169 13.63 12.43 6.79
CA TRP A 169 13.63 11.63 5.55
C TRP A 169 14.62 10.46 5.54
N GLY A 170 15.28 10.16 6.66
CA GLY A 170 16.34 9.15 6.74
C GLY A 170 15.87 7.72 6.46
N LEU A 171 14.58 7.42 6.63
CA LEU A 171 13.98 6.12 6.32
C LEU A 171 13.43 6.01 4.90
N VAL A 172 13.37 7.12 4.16
CA VAL A 172 12.87 7.15 2.77
C VAL A 172 14.06 6.93 1.83
N SER A 173 13.93 5.99 0.89
CA SER A 173 14.96 5.74 -0.12
C SER A 173 15.11 6.93 -1.06
N ASP A 174 16.28 7.06 -1.70
CA ASP A 174 16.52 8.14 -2.66
C ASP A 174 15.63 8.01 -3.90
N ASP A 175 15.33 6.77 -4.33
CA ASP A 175 14.37 6.51 -5.41
C ASP A 175 12.98 7.01 -5.07
N MET A 176 12.49 6.78 -3.84
CA MET A 176 11.18 7.29 -3.42
C MET A 176 11.16 8.82 -3.28
N LYS A 177 12.27 9.45 -2.87
CA LYS A 177 12.40 10.93 -2.87
C LYS A 177 12.33 11.48 -4.30
N ASN A 178 13.07 10.87 -5.22
CA ASN A 178 13.08 11.26 -6.63
C ASN A 178 11.70 11.05 -7.27
N PHE A 179 11.07 9.90 -6.99
CA PHE A 179 9.71 9.59 -7.41
C PHE A 179 8.73 10.66 -6.96
N LEU A 180 8.70 11.01 -5.67
CA LEU A 180 7.80 12.05 -5.15
C LEU A 180 8.02 13.40 -5.85
N ASN A 181 9.28 13.82 -5.98
CA ASN A 181 9.63 15.08 -6.64
C ASN A 181 9.17 15.14 -8.10
N ASN A 182 9.17 14.00 -8.79
CA ASN A 182 8.68 13.91 -10.16
C ASN A 182 7.15 13.92 -10.21
N VAL A 183 6.49 13.15 -9.34
CA VAL A 183 5.02 13.09 -9.25
C VAL A 183 4.43 14.46 -8.92
N LEU A 184 5.03 15.23 -8.00
CA LEU A 184 4.55 16.56 -7.64
C LEU A 184 4.66 17.59 -8.77
N LYS A 185 5.46 17.32 -9.81
CA LYS A 185 5.60 18.15 -11.02
C LYS A 185 4.77 17.62 -12.19
N GLU A 186 4.18 16.44 -12.06
CA GLU A 186 3.40 15.81 -13.10
C GLU A 186 2.08 16.55 -13.31
N THR A 187 1.72 16.72 -14.58
CA THR A 187 0.47 17.35 -15.01
C THR A 187 -0.64 16.34 -15.22
N ASP A 188 -0.29 15.12 -15.66
CA ASP A 188 -1.22 14.01 -15.89
C ASP A 188 -1.07 12.92 -14.83
N LEU A 189 -1.57 13.20 -13.62
CA LEU A 189 -1.54 12.24 -12.52
C LEU A 189 -2.47 11.04 -12.76
N GLU A 190 -3.56 11.21 -13.50
CA GLU A 190 -4.49 10.13 -13.80
C GLU A 190 -3.84 9.11 -14.76
N GLY A 191 -3.25 9.57 -15.86
CA GLY A 191 -2.50 8.69 -16.75
C GLY A 191 -1.28 8.07 -16.07
N LEU A 192 -0.57 8.83 -15.21
CA LEU A 192 0.54 8.29 -14.44
C LEU A 192 0.10 7.20 -13.46
N TYR A 193 -1.04 7.38 -12.79
CA TYR A 193 -1.60 6.38 -11.87
C TYR A 193 -1.77 5.03 -12.57
N TYR A 194 -2.44 5.00 -13.73
CA TYR A 194 -2.69 3.75 -14.46
C TYR A 194 -1.40 3.06 -14.92
N ARG A 195 -0.41 3.82 -15.39
CA ARG A 195 0.89 3.25 -15.79
C ARG A 195 1.63 2.62 -14.62
N ILE A 196 1.63 3.28 -13.46
CA ILE A 196 2.31 2.77 -12.27
C ILE A 196 1.57 1.58 -11.66
N GLU A 197 0.24 1.60 -11.64
CA GLU A 197 -0.58 0.48 -11.14
C GLU A 197 -0.41 -0.77 -12.02
N GLU A 198 -0.29 -0.60 -13.34
CA GLU A 198 0.04 -1.68 -14.27
C GLU A 198 1.45 -2.23 -13.99
N LYS A 199 2.46 -1.37 -13.85
CA LYS A 199 3.84 -1.77 -13.50
C LYS A 199 3.86 -2.58 -12.21
N GLU A 200 3.23 -2.07 -11.16
CA GLU A 200 3.11 -2.74 -9.87
C GLU A 200 2.41 -4.10 -9.97
N THR A 201 1.40 -4.21 -10.84
CA THR A 201 0.70 -5.47 -11.10
C THR A 201 1.59 -6.48 -11.80
N VAL A 202 2.31 -6.08 -12.84
CA VAL A 202 3.29 -6.95 -13.53
C VAL A 202 4.37 -7.41 -12.56
N ASN A 203 4.93 -6.48 -11.78
CA ASN A 203 5.93 -6.75 -10.75
C ASN A 203 5.45 -7.79 -9.73
N ARG A 204 4.21 -7.64 -9.25
CA ARG A 204 3.58 -8.58 -8.32
C ARG A 204 3.43 -9.99 -8.90
N GLU A 205 3.00 -10.10 -10.15
CA GLU A 205 2.84 -11.42 -10.79
C GLU A 205 4.19 -12.10 -11.06
N ARG A 206 5.20 -11.34 -11.49
CA ARG A 206 6.57 -11.86 -11.65
C ARG A 206 7.15 -12.32 -10.29
N LEU A 207 6.97 -11.52 -9.24
CA LEU A 207 7.41 -11.86 -7.90
C LEU A 207 6.75 -13.16 -7.39
N LYS A 208 5.43 -13.33 -7.62
CA LYS A 208 4.74 -14.59 -7.28
C LYS A 208 5.35 -15.80 -7.99
N GLN A 209 5.76 -15.65 -9.25
CA GLN A 209 6.41 -16.73 -10.00
C GLN A 209 7.76 -17.09 -9.39
N ILE A 210 8.60 -16.09 -9.08
CA ILE A 210 9.90 -16.30 -8.42
C ILE A 210 9.73 -17.01 -7.08
N LEU A 211 8.78 -16.55 -6.25
CA LEU A 211 8.53 -17.14 -4.93
C LEU A 211 7.97 -18.56 -5.01
N LYS A 212 7.29 -18.91 -6.10
CA LYS A 212 6.81 -20.28 -6.37
C LYS A 212 7.97 -21.21 -6.75
N GLU A 213 8.93 -20.69 -7.52
CA GLU A 213 10.13 -21.43 -7.93
C GLU A 213 11.17 -21.52 -6.82
N ASN A 214 11.18 -20.55 -5.90
CA ASN A 214 12.14 -20.39 -4.80
C ASN A 214 11.42 -20.20 -3.45
N PRO A 215 10.74 -21.23 -2.90
CA PRO A 215 9.90 -21.08 -1.71
C PRO A 215 10.63 -20.60 -0.45
N GLU A 216 11.95 -20.78 -0.36
CA GLU A 216 12.79 -20.29 0.72
C GLU A 216 12.85 -18.77 0.80
N LEU A 217 12.61 -18.08 -0.32
CA LEU A 217 12.60 -16.62 -0.40
C LEU A 217 11.30 -15.98 0.13
N ASN A 218 10.28 -16.77 0.48
CA ASN A 218 9.02 -16.24 1.04
C ASN A 218 9.21 -15.42 2.32
N LYS A 219 10.31 -15.61 3.05
CA LYS A 219 10.64 -14.81 4.25
C LYS A 219 11.50 -13.58 3.94
N GLN A 220 11.95 -13.42 2.69
CA GLN A 220 12.90 -12.41 2.24
C GLN A 220 12.42 -11.83 0.90
N VAL A 221 11.16 -11.37 0.89
CA VAL A 221 10.46 -10.93 -0.32
C VAL A 221 11.18 -9.77 -1.02
N ASP A 222 11.81 -8.87 -0.27
CA ASP A 222 12.55 -7.76 -0.87
C ASP A 222 13.82 -8.24 -1.59
N ILE A 223 14.45 -9.33 -1.11
CA ILE A 223 15.55 -10.00 -1.84
C ILE A 223 15.00 -10.69 -3.07
N ALA A 224 13.86 -11.39 -2.96
CA ALA A 224 13.18 -11.98 -4.10
C ALA A 224 12.87 -10.95 -5.19
N PHE A 225 12.48 -9.75 -4.79
CA PHE A 225 12.21 -8.63 -5.68
C PHE A 225 13.48 -8.10 -6.36
N SER A 226 14.62 -8.03 -5.66
CA SER A 226 15.90 -7.60 -6.27
C SER A 226 16.36 -8.51 -7.43
N TYR A 227 15.92 -9.77 -7.48
CA TYR A 227 16.18 -10.62 -8.65
C TYR A 227 15.42 -10.17 -9.89
N LEU A 228 14.29 -9.46 -9.77
CA LEU A 228 13.54 -8.93 -10.91
C LEU A 228 14.30 -7.80 -11.61
N GLU A 229 14.96 -6.94 -10.84
CA GLU A 229 15.73 -5.81 -11.38
C GLU A 229 16.92 -6.30 -12.21
N ASN A 230 17.57 -7.40 -11.79
CA ASN A 230 18.67 -8.02 -12.53
C ASN A 230 18.21 -8.74 -13.82
N PHE A 231 16.97 -9.21 -13.89
CA PHE A 231 16.43 -9.90 -15.07
C PHE A 231 16.09 -8.94 -16.22
N ASP A 232 15.66 -7.71 -15.91
CA ASP A 232 15.41 -6.69 -16.94
C ASP A 232 16.75 -6.14 -17.51
N ASP A 233 17.82 -6.10 -16.72
CA ASP A 233 19.18 -5.73 -17.19
C ASP A 233 19.82 -6.82 -18.08
N ASP A 234 19.67 -8.11 -17.75
CA ASP A 234 20.20 -9.19 -18.59
C ASP A 234 19.50 -9.25 -19.96
N PHE A 235 18.18 -9.05 -20.01
CA PHE A 235 17.42 -8.99 -21.28
C PHE A 235 17.70 -7.71 -22.09
N ALA A 236 18.01 -6.59 -21.43
CA ALA A 236 18.45 -5.37 -22.10
C ALA A 236 19.88 -5.50 -22.65
N SER A 237 20.76 -6.24 -21.96
CA SER A 237 22.13 -6.52 -22.39
C SER A 237 22.19 -7.50 -23.58
N GLU A 238 21.26 -8.47 -23.66
CA GLU A 238 21.15 -9.36 -24.81
C GLU A 238 20.68 -8.64 -26.08
N LYS A 239 19.79 -7.65 -25.96
CA LYS A 239 19.34 -6.84 -27.12
C LYS A 239 20.41 -5.91 -27.68
N HIS A 240 21.47 -5.61 -26.93
CA HIS A 240 22.58 -4.78 -27.43
C HIS A 240 23.66 -5.55 -28.19
N ASN A 241 23.61 -6.89 -28.20
CA ASN A 241 24.58 -7.71 -28.94
C ASN A 241 24.13 -8.14 -30.35
N ASP A 242 22.88 -7.90 -30.74
CA ASP A 242 22.35 -8.32 -32.05
C ASP A 242 22.35 -7.22 -33.14
N GLU A 243 22.86 -6.02 -32.86
CA GLU A 243 23.12 -4.99 -33.88
C GLU A 243 24.62 -4.86 -34.22
N GLN A 244 25.23 -5.95 -34.70
CA GLN A 244 26.38 -5.86 -35.62
C GLN A 244 25.96 -6.32 -37.00
N ILE A 245 25.45 -5.38 -37.79
CA ILE A 245 25.26 -5.53 -39.24
C ILE A 245 26.65 -5.68 -39.88
N PRO A 246 26.93 -6.74 -40.65
CA PRO A 246 28.17 -6.81 -41.43
C PRO A 246 28.08 -5.83 -42.61
N GLU A 247 28.99 -4.86 -42.66
CA GLU A 247 29.24 -4.03 -43.84
C GLU A 247 29.65 -4.91 -45.03
N ILE A 248 28.78 -5.04 -46.03
CA ILE A 248 29.14 -5.66 -47.32
C ILE A 248 29.61 -4.55 -48.27
N TYR A 249 30.92 -4.57 -48.48
CA TYR A 249 31.74 -3.88 -49.48
C TYR A 249 31.05 -3.36 -50.76
N HIS A 250 31.26 -2.06 -51.01
CA HIS A 250 31.25 -1.46 -52.35
C HIS A 250 32.28 -2.12 -53.28
N ARG A 251 31.84 -2.54 -54.48
CA ARG A 251 32.70 -2.57 -55.68
C ARG A 251 32.03 -1.77 -56.79
N GLY A 252 32.59 -0.60 -57.06
CA GLY A 252 32.37 0.10 -58.32
C GLY A 252 33.11 -0.60 -59.47
N ARG A 253 32.48 -0.63 -60.64
CA ARG A 253 33.15 -0.48 -61.93
C ARG A 253 32.27 0.36 -62.83
N GLY A 254 32.83 1.49 -63.25
CA GLY A 254 32.26 2.37 -64.25
C GLY A 254 32.24 1.73 -65.64
N ARG A 255 31.42 2.34 -66.51
CA ARG A 255 31.64 2.38 -67.95
C ARG A 255 32.37 3.66 -68.28
#